data_AF-A0AB39VAX9-F1
#
_entry.id   AF-A0AB39VAX9-F1
#
_cell.length_a   1.000
_cell.length_b   1.000
_cell.length_c   1.000
_cell.angle_alpha   90.00
_cell.angle_beta   90.00
_cell.angle_gamma   90.00
#
_symmetry.space_group_name_H-M   'P 1'
#
loop_
_entity.id
_entity.type
_entity.pdbx_description
1 polymer ?
#
loop_
_entity_poly.entity_id
_entity_poly.type
_entity_poly.pdbx_seq_one_letter_code
_entity_poly.pdbx_strand_id
1 'polypeptide(L)' 'MECEIKRPKQWKYYSGKKKKYTIKAQIVANEKELRILNVSFSHGSIHDFKLFCKSRVHFLKDVLLIVDKGYIGM' A
#
# COMPACT_ATOMS: atom_id res chain seq x y z
N MET A 1 -24.67 -1.87 35.96
CA MET A 1 -25.07 -2.32 34.62
C MET A 1 -24.20 -1.58 33.62
N GLU A 2 -23.11 -2.19 33.18
CA GLU A 2 -22.26 -1.59 32.15
C GLU A 2 -22.80 -1.99 30.78
N CYS A 3 -22.97 -1.01 29.91
CA CYS A 3 -23.48 -1.21 28.55
C CYS A 3 -22.28 -1.13 27.60
N GLU A 4 -21.96 -2.21 26.90
CA GLU A 4 -20.88 -2.20 25.91
C GLU A 4 -21.25 -1.31 24.71
N ILE A 5 -20.51 -0.22 24.53
CA ILE A 5 -20.66 0.67 23.38
C ILE A 5 -20.07 -0.02 22.14
N LYS A 6 -20.93 -0.54 21.26
CA LYS A 6 -20.50 -1.08 19.95
C LYS A 6 -20.00 0.05 19.05
N ARG A 7 -18.73 0.00 18.67
CA ARG A 7 -18.15 0.96 17.71
C ARG A 7 -18.73 0.71 16.30
N PRO A 8 -19.15 1.76 15.58
CA PRO A 8 -19.62 1.60 14.21
C PRO A 8 -18.51 1.05 13.31
N LYS A 9 -18.90 0.19 12.36
CA LYS A 9 -17.96 -0.46 11.43
C LYS A 9 -17.35 0.60 10.53
N GLN A 10 -16.03 0.80 10.65
CA GLN A 10 -15.30 1.77 9.85
C GLN A 10 -15.21 1.33 8.38
N TRP A 11 -15.41 2.27 7.45
CA TRP A 11 -15.29 2.02 6.02
C TRP A 11 -13.85 1.66 5.62
N LYS A 12 -13.68 0.74 4.67
CA LYS A 12 -12.35 0.20 4.29
C LYS A 12 -11.35 1.28 3.86
N TYR A 13 -11.81 2.31 3.15
CA TYR A 13 -10.97 3.43 2.69
C TYR A 13 -10.83 4.55 3.73
N TYR A 14 -11.68 4.59 4.75
CA TYR A 14 -11.60 5.65 5.75
C TYR A 14 -10.44 5.36 6.71
N SER A 15 -9.60 6.35 6.97
CA SER A 15 -8.52 6.27 7.96
C SER A 15 -8.92 7.05 9.21
N GLY A 16 -9.13 6.35 10.32
CA GLY A 16 -9.39 6.98 11.61
C GLY A 16 -8.25 7.90 12.07
N LYS A 17 -6.99 7.48 11.86
CA LYS A 17 -5.80 8.29 12.21
C LYS A 17 -5.75 9.61 11.43
N LYS A 18 -6.02 9.58 10.12
CA LYS A 18 -5.99 10.77 9.26
C LYS A 18 -7.32 11.52 9.19
N LYS A 19 -8.39 10.96 9.78
CA LYS A 19 -9.79 11.43 9.73
C LYS A 19 -10.32 11.71 8.31
N LYS A 20 -9.89 10.92 7.32
CA LYS A 20 -10.29 11.07 5.90
C LYS A 20 -10.20 9.76 5.13
N TYR A 21 -10.83 9.71 3.96
CA TYR A 21 -10.63 8.63 3.00
C TYR A 21 -9.22 8.67 2.43
N THR A 22 -8.56 7.52 2.38
CA THR A 22 -7.18 7.39 1.93
C THR A 22 -7.03 6.25 0.94
N ILE A 23 -6.27 6.53 -0.11
CA ILE A 23 -5.82 5.57 -1.10
C ILE A 23 -4.29 5.49 -0.97
N LYS A 24 -3.76 4.29 -1.17
CA LYS A 24 -2.34 4.02 -1.32
C LYS A 24 -2.09 3.64 -2.77
N ALA A 25 -1.06 4.25 -3.35
CA ALA A 25 -0.60 3.98 -4.69
C ALA A 25 0.82 3.41 -4.63
N GLN A 26 1.08 2.38 -5.42
CA GLN A 26 2.41 1.87 -5.72
C GLN A 26 2.71 2.23 -7.17
N ILE A 27 3.90 2.76 -7.41
CA ILE A 27 4.42 3.05 -8.75
C ILE A 27 5.72 2.26 -8.89
N VAL A 28 5.81 1.47 -9.95
CA VAL A 28 7.06 0.81 -10.36
C VAL A 28 7.52 1.51 -11.63
N ALA A 29 8.76 1.98 -11.63
CA ALA A 29 9.34 2.70 -12.76
C ALA A 29 10.73 2.19 -13.08
N ASN A 30 11.10 2.28 -14.35
CA ASN A 30 12.48 2.14 -14.81
C ASN A 30 13.19 3.47 -14.58
N GLU A 31 14.25 3.45 -13.78
CA GLU A 31 15.03 4.64 -13.43
C GLU A 31 15.75 5.24 -14.64
N LYS A 32 16.31 4.41 -15.54
CA LYS A 32 17.06 4.88 -16.70
C LYS A 32 16.18 5.49 -17.79
N GLU A 33 15.06 4.83 -18.07
CA GLU A 33 14.15 5.23 -19.16
C GLU A 33 13.06 6.21 -18.70
N LEU A 34 13.03 6.53 -17.40
CA LEU A 34 11.98 7.35 -16.77
C LEU A 34 10.56 6.87 -17.08
N ARG A 35 10.40 5.55 -17.27
CA ARG A 35 9.14 4.94 -17.70
C ARG A 35 8.42 4.28 -16.53
N ILE A 36 7.14 4.59 -16.37
CA ILE A 36 6.26 3.87 -15.44
C ILE A 36 5.92 2.50 -16.03
N LEU A 37 6.27 1.44 -15.30
CA LEU A 37 6.05 0.05 -15.67
C LEU A 37 4.74 -0.49 -15.08
N ASN A 38 4.39 -0.06 -13.87
CA ASN A 38 3.15 -0.49 -13.21
C ASN A 38 2.65 0.59 -12.25
N VAL A 39 1.32 0.72 -12.16
CA VAL A 39 0.65 1.49 -11.12
C VAL A 39 -0.41 0.63 -10.49
N SER A 40 -0.38 0.51 -9.16
CA SER A 40 -1.31 -0.30 -8.39
C SER A 40 -1.92 0.50 -7.24
N PHE A 41 -3.20 0.27 -6.95
CA PHE A 41 -3.95 1.03 -5.95
C PHE A 41 -4.63 0.14 -4.91
N SER A 42 -4.76 0.66 -3.69
CA SER A 42 -5.56 0.03 -2.63
C SER A 42 -5.96 1.07 -1.58
N HIS A 43 -6.81 0.67 -0.63
CA HIS A 43 -7.12 1.40 0.60
C HIS A 43 -5.84 1.75 1.38
N GLY A 44 -5.80 2.94 1.98
CA GLY A 44 -4.60 3.46 2.64
C GLY A 44 -4.06 2.66 3.83
N SER A 45 -4.88 1.79 4.43
CA SER A 45 -4.53 0.95 5.58
C SER A 45 -3.79 -0.35 5.22
N ILE A 46 -3.63 -0.67 3.94
CA ILE A 46 -2.88 -1.86 3.52
C ILE A 46 -1.38 -1.66 3.72
N HIS A 47 -0.65 -2.70 4.11
CA HIS A 47 0.82 -2.67 4.17
C HIS A 47 1.44 -2.66 2.76
N ASP A 48 2.60 -2.02 2.61
CA ASP A 48 3.23 -1.77 1.30
C ASP A 48 3.62 -3.08 0.60
N PHE A 49 4.24 -4.00 1.33
CA PHE A 49 4.56 -5.33 0.78
C PHE A 49 3.32 -6.12 0.33
N LYS A 50 2.18 -5.95 1.02
CA LYS A 50 0.94 -6.61 0.62
C LYS A 50 0.34 -6.00 -0.65
N LEU A 51 0.49 -4.69 -0.85
CA LEU A 51 0.12 -4.05 -2.12
C LEU A 51 1.04 -4.54 -3.25
N PHE A 52 2.33 -4.67 -2.97
CA PHE A 52 3.32 -5.22 -3.89
C PHE A 52 2.99 -6.63 -4.37
N CYS A 53 2.77 -7.58 -3.46
CA CYS A 53 2.37 -8.93 -3.85
C CYS A 53 1.10 -8.96 -4.71
N LYS A 54 0.16 -8.02 -4.46
CA LYS A 54 -1.08 -7.91 -5.24
C LYS A 54 -0.90 -7.25 -6.60
N SER A 55 0.11 -6.40 -6.77
CA SER A 55 0.43 -5.74 -8.04
C SER A 55 0.87 -6.71 -9.13
N ARG A 56 1.26 -7.93 -8.75
CA ARG A 56 1.77 -8.99 -9.67
C ARG A 56 2.93 -8.53 -10.54
N VAL A 57 3.70 -7.55 -10.04
CA VAL A 57 4.94 -7.14 -10.67
C VAL A 57 6.00 -8.18 -10.34
N HIS A 58 6.60 -8.75 -11.38
CA HIS A 58 7.68 -9.72 -11.26
C HIS A 58 8.97 -9.07 -11.73
N PHE A 59 10.01 -9.20 -10.92
CA PHE A 59 11.37 -8.77 -11.26
C PHE A 59 12.22 -10.00 -11.56
N LEU A 60 13.13 -9.86 -12.52
CA LEU A 60 14.19 -10.85 -12.72
C LEU A 60 15.14 -10.84 -11.51
N LYS A 61 15.78 -11.97 -11.24
CA LYS A 61 16.68 -12.13 -10.08
C LYS A 61 17.87 -11.16 -10.12
N ASP A 62 18.29 -10.77 -11.32
CA ASP A 62 19.50 -9.96 -11.53
C ASP A 62 19.18 -8.46 -11.67
N VAL A 63 18.02 -8.01 -11.19
CA VAL A 63 17.62 -6.60 -11.21
C VAL A 63 17.87 -5.97 -9.84
N LEU A 64 18.57 -4.83 -9.83
CA LEU A 64 18.66 -3.99 -8.65
C LEU A 64 17.30 -3.32 -8.39
N LEU A 65 16.72 -3.60 -7.23
CA LEU A 65 15.45 -3.01 -6.81
C LEU A 65 15.69 -1.94 -5.74
N ILE A 66 15.32 -0.70 -6.05
CA ILE A 66 15.33 0.41 -5.09
C ILE A 66 13.92 0.56 -4.53
N VAL A 67 13.73 0.30 -3.23
CA VAL A 67 12.42 0.35 -2.56
C VAL A 67 12.46 1.18 -1.28
N ASP A 68 11.30 1.66 -0.86
CA ASP A 68 11.11 2.28 0.45
C ASP A 68 11.30 1.27 1.58
N LYS A 69 11.75 1.73 2.76
CA LYS A 69 11.92 0.89 3.96
C LYS A 69 10.62 0.21 4.42
N GLY A 70 9.46 0.78 4.11
CA GLY A 70 8.15 0.20 4.40
C GLY A 70 7.91 -1.17 3.77
N TYR A 71 8.69 -1.54 2.74
CA TYR A 71 8.63 -2.88 2.12
C TYR A 71 9.33 -3.97 2.94
N ILE A 72 10.27 -3.58 3.80
CA ILE A 72 11.11 -4.49 4.59
C ILE A 72 10.54 -4.72 6.00
N GLY A 73 9.46 -4.01 6.37
CA GLY A 73 8.75 -4.22 7.63
C GLY A 73 9.49 -3.75 8.89
N MET A 74 10.53 -2.91 8.76
CA MET A 74 11.20 -2.25 9.89
C MET A 74 10.43 -1.06 10.45
#